data_AF-A0A1R3I176-F1
#
_entry.id   AF-A0A1R3I176-F1
#
_cell.length_a   1.000
_cell.length_b   1.000
_cell.length_c   1.000
_cell.angle_alpha   90.00
_cell.angle_beta   90.00
_cell.angle_gamma   90.00
#
_symmetry.space_group_name_H-M   'P 1'
#
loop_
_entity.id
_entity.type
_entity.pdbx_description
1 polymer ?
#
loop_
_entity_poly.entity_id
_entity_poly.type
_entity_poly.pdbx_seq_one_letter_code
_entity_poly.pdbx_strand_id
1 'polypeptide(L)'
;MEPKKSHGVIVLFPMPFQGHMNPMLQLAKILHYKGFSITIIHTRFNSPNPSNYPHFRFFSISDGIPEDQVVPSDNSDVIALMKILNLNCLTPFRDCLSELQCSSNSYRIVCLITDGIWHITQAIANDLKVPRIVLATSNASAILTTPFLQERDSQVENRVPDVPPCESENKIERGEIERAIRRLMVGGEGQEMRHRIKLLKDKLNLCLKPGGSSYKSLDNLVTYMLS
;
A
#
# COMPACT_ATOMS: atom_id res chain seq x y z
N MET A 1 -16.17 -14.87 -27.17
CA MET A 1 -14.89 -14.28 -26.72
C MET A 1 -14.02 -15.43 -26.25
N GLU A 2 -12.92 -15.71 -26.93
CA GLU A 2 -12.01 -16.77 -26.50
C GLU A 2 -11.35 -16.38 -25.16
N PRO A 3 -11.15 -17.34 -24.24
CA PRO A 3 -10.46 -17.08 -22.99
C PRO A 3 -9.00 -16.73 -23.29
N LYS A 4 -8.59 -15.48 -23.03
CA LYS A 4 -7.18 -15.09 -23.08
C LYS A 4 -6.38 -16.02 -22.16
N LYS A 5 -5.33 -16.65 -22.71
CA LYS A 5 -4.37 -17.44 -21.94
C LYS A 5 -3.78 -16.53 -20.85
N SER A 6 -4.03 -16.87 -19.59
CA SER A 6 -3.57 -16.06 -18.45
C SER A 6 -2.05 -16.07 -18.37
N HIS A 7 -1.44 -14.92 -18.11
CA HIS A 7 0.00 -14.80 -17.82
C HIS A 7 0.39 -15.45 -16.48
N GLY A 8 -0.56 -15.99 -15.74
CA GLY A 8 -0.40 -16.60 -14.42
C GLY A 8 -1.08 -15.77 -13.34
N VAL A 9 -0.91 -16.18 -12.08
CA VAL A 9 -1.60 -15.56 -10.94
C VAL A 9 -0.67 -14.61 -10.21
N ILE A 10 -1.13 -13.38 -9.98
CA ILE A 10 -0.51 -12.45 -9.04
C ILE A 10 -1.36 -12.43 -7.78
N VAL A 11 -0.70 -12.66 -6.64
CA VAL A 11 -1.32 -12.54 -5.32
C VAL A 11 -0.96 -11.17 -4.76
N LEU A 12 -1.94 -10.41 -4.29
CA LEU A 12 -1.73 -9.13 -3.62
C LEU A 12 -2.19 -9.20 -2.16
N PHE A 13 -1.44 -8.57 -1.27
CA PHE A 13 -1.77 -8.50 0.17
C PHE A 13 -1.61 -7.06 0.69
N PRO A 14 -2.68 -6.25 0.64
CA PRO A 14 -2.67 -4.88 1.16
C PRO A 14 -2.71 -4.84 2.67
N MET A 15 -2.14 -3.79 3.26
CA MET A 15 -2.45 -3.43 4.64
C MET A 15 -3.89 -2.89 4.69
N PRO A 16 -4.71 -3.24 5.70
CA PRO A 16 -6.16 -2.96 5.71
C PRO A 16 -6.47 -1.53 6.15
N PHE A 17 -5.82 -0.56 5.50
CA PHE A 17 -6.08 0.87 5.64
C PHE A 17 -6.33 1.47 4.26
N GLN A 18 -7.26 2.43 4.16
CA GLN A 18 -7.72 2.94 2.85
C GLN A 18 -6.59 3.51 1.99
N GLY A 19 -5.62 4.19 2.60
CA GLY A 19 -4.43 4.72 1.92
C GLY A 19 -3.53 3.65 1.30
N HIS A 20 -3.66 2.40 1.74
CA HIS A 20 -2.88 1.25 1.26
C HIS A 20 -3.70 0.38 0.29
N MET A 21 -4.96 0.12 0.63
CA MET A 21 -5.85 -0.70 -0.20
C MET A 21 -6.15 -0.06 -1.56
N ASN A 22 -6.42 1.24 -1.60
CA ASN A 22 -6.83 1.91 -2.84
C ASN A 22 -5.71 1.85 -3.92
N PRO A 23 -4.45 2.25 -3.64
CA PRO A 23 -3.37 2.08 -4.60
C PRO A 23 -3.16 0.63 -5.04
N MET A 24 -3.28 -0.33 -4.11
CA MET A 24 -3.05 -1.73 -4.43
C MET A 24 -4.14 -2.32 -5.33
N LEU A 25 -5.41 -1.96 -5.10
CA LEU A 25 -6.52 -2.36 -5.97
C LEU A 25 -6.46 -1.66 -7.33
N GLN A 26 -5.94 -0.44 -7.41
CA GLN A 26 -5.66 0.23 -8.68
C GLN A 26 -4.55 -0.47 -9.46
N LEU A 27 -3.45 -0.85 -8.78
CA LEU A 27 -2.37 -1.63 -9.38
C LEU A 27 -2.88 -3.00 -9.87
N ALA A 28 -3.70 -3.68 -9.06
CA ALA A 28 -4.35 -4.94 -9.43
C ALA A 28 -5.16 -4.80 -10.73
N LYS A 29 -5.92 -3.72 -10.90
CA LYS A 29 -6.67 -3.46 -12.15
C LYS A 29 -5.73 -3.35 -13.35
N ILE A 30 -4.63 -2.61 -13.21
CA ILE A 30 -3.69 -2.44 -14.32
C ILE A 30 -3.03 -3.77 -14.69
N LEU A 31 -2.61 -4.56 -13.70
CA LEU A 31 -2.01 -5.88 -13.93
C LEU A 31 -3.02 -6.86 -14.56
N HIS A 32 -4.28 -6.81 -14.14
CA HIS A 32 -5.35 -7.57 -14.78
C HIS A 32 -5.54 -7.18 -16.26
N TYR A 33 -5.54 -5.88 -16.58
CA TYR A 33 -5.58 -5.43 -17.98
C TYR A 33 -4.36 -5.88 -18.80
N LYS A 34 -3.21 -6.10 -18.14
CA LYS A 34 -2.00 -6.66 -18.75
C LYS A 34 -2.02 -8.19 -18.87
N GLY A 35 -3.11 -8.87 -18.48
CA GLY A 35 -3.36 -10.29 -18.75
C GLY A 35 -3.08 -11.24 -17.57
N PHE A 36 -2.81 -10.72 -16.38
CA PHE A 36 -2.66 -11.55 -15.18
C PHE A 36 -4.00 -11.84 -14.52
N SER A 37 -4.13 -13.03 -13.94
CA SER A 37 -5.22 -13.33 -13.01
C SER A 37 -4.86 -12.78 -11.63
N ILE A 38 -5.79 -12.08 -10.99
CA ILE A 38 -5.55 -11.41 -9.71
C ILE A 38 -6.26 -12.14 -8.58
N THR A 39 -5.50 -12.39 -7.52
CA THR A 39 -5.99 -12.86 -6.24
C THR A 39 -5.60 -11.86 -5.16
N ILE A 40 -6.55 -11.41 -4.35
CA ILE A 40 -6.36 -10.50 -3.22
C ILE A 40 -6.53 -11.31 -1.94
N ILE A 41 -5.46 -11.42 -1.15
CA ILE A 41 -5.58 -11.85 0.23
C ILE A 41 -5.89 -10.60 1.06
N HIS A 42 -6.80 -10.68 2.02
CA HIS A 42 -7.13 -9.56 2.89
C HIS A 42 -7.51 -10.06 4.30
N THR A 43 -7.40 -9.17 5.28
CA THR A 43 -7.84 -9.41 6.66
C THR A 43 -9.35 -9.26 6.78
N ARG A 44 -9.93 -9.69 7.91
CA ARG A 44 -11.36 -9.48 8.22
C ARG A 44 -11.61 -8.02 8.61
N PHE A 45 -10.69 -7.46 9.39
CA PHE A 45 -10.61 -6.05 9.70
C PHE A 45 -10.52 -5.24 8.41
N ASN A 46 -11.44 -4.28 8.27
CA ASN A 46 -11.56 -3.38 7.12
C ASN A 46 -11.53 -4.10 5.76
N SER A 47 -12.27 -5.21 5.67
CA SER A 47 -12.32 -6.04 4.46
C SER A 47 -12.91 -5.31 3.25
N PRO A 48 -12.33 -5.50 2.03
CA PRO A 48 -12.89 -4.94 0.81
C PRO A 48 -14.17 -5.67 0.41
N ASN A 49 -15.11 -4.97 -0.24
CA ASN A 49 -16.29 -5.59 -0.84
C ASN A 49 -15.93 -6.23 -2.20
N PRO A 50 -15.96 -7.57 -2.35
CA PRO A 50 -15.59 -8.24 -3.60
C PRO A 50 -16.50 -7.88 -4.79
N SER A 51 -17.75 -7.48 -4.52
CA SER A 51 -18.73 -7.09 -5.55
C SER A 51 -18.26 -5.89 -6.39
N ASN A 52 -17.39 -5.05 -5.82
CA ASN A 52 -16.80 -3.91 -6.53
C ASN A 52 -15.70 -4.34 -7.53
N TYR A 53 -15.23 -5.59 -7.45
CA TYR A 53 -14.13 -6.13 -8.23
C TYR A 53 -14.42 -7.58 -8.68
N PRO A 54 -15.47 -7.82 -9.47
CA PRO A 54 -15.96 -9.18 -9.80
C PRO A 54 -14.97 -10.03 -10.61
N HIS A 55 -13.91 -9.42 -11.15
CA HIS A 55 -12.86 -10.06 -11.94
C HIS A 55 -11.65 -10.49 -11.09
N PHE A 56 -11.65 -10.18 -9.80
CA PHE A 56 -10.62 -10.61 -8.85
C PHE A 56 -11.15 -11.72 -7.96
N ARG A 57 -10.25 -12.59 -7.50
CA ARG A 57 -10.54 -13.52 -6.39
C ARG A 57 -10.13 -12.90 -5.08
N PHE A 58 -10.91 -13.15 -4.04
CA PHE A 58 -10.64 -12.65 -2.68
C PHE A 58 -10.53 -13.81 -1.71
N PHE A 59 -9.52 -13.77 -0.84
CA PHE A 59 -9.32 -14.72 0.25
C PHE A 59 -9.20 -13.94 1.56
N SER A 60 -10.14 -14.19 2.46
CA SER A 60 -10.14 -13.59 3.79
C SER A 60 -9.33 -14.45 4.75
N ILE A 61 -8.37 -13.85 5.44
CA ILE A 61 -7.58 -14.50 6.49
C ILE A 61 -7.94 -13.94 7.87
N SER A 62 -7.74 -14.76 8.90
CA SER A 62 -7.88 -14.29 10.29
C SER A 62 -6.76 -13.31 10.63
N ASP A 63 -7.12 -12.23 11.30
CA ASP A 63 -6.22 -11.18 11.80
C ASP A 63 -6.16 -11.12 13.34
N GLY A 64 -6.94 -11.98 14.01
CA GLY A 64 -7.01 -12.04 15.47
C GLY A 64 -7.52 -10.76 16.13
N ILE A 65 -8.16 -9.86 15.37
CA ILE A 65 -8.77 -8.65 15.91
C ILE A 65 -10.18 -8.98 16.39
N PRO A 66 -10.53 -8.69 17.66
CA PRO A 66 -11.89 -8.82 18.15
C PRO A 66 -12.87 -7.94 17.36
N GLU A 67 -14.07 -8.46 17.06
CA GLU A 67 -15.10 -7.75 16.27
C GLU A 67 -15.58 -6.44 16.93
N ASP A 68 -15.32 -6.25 18.23
CA ASP A 68 -15.74 -5.13 19.06
C ASP A 68 -14.66 -4.05 19.26
N GLN A 69 -13.45 -4.21 18.72
CA GLN A 69 -12.39 -3.21 18.88
C GLN A 69 -12.58 -2.00 17.94
N VAL A 70 -12.60 -0.84 18.60
CA VAL A 70 -12.81 0.50 18.05
C VAL A 70 -11.63 0.92 17.17
N VAL A 71 -11.97 1.62 16.08
CA VAL A 71 -11.04 2.36 15.22
C VAL A 71 -9.98 3.08 16.07
N PRO A 72 -8.68 2.98 15.76
CA PRO A 72 -7.61 3.68 16.46
C PRO A 72 -7.96 5.15 16.72
N SER A 73 -7.90 5.58 17.98
CA SER A 73 -8.31 6.94 18.38
C SER A 73 -7.19 7.96 18.17
N ASP A 74 -5.93 7.50 18.24
CA ASP A 74 -4.74 8.28 17.96
C ASP A 74 -3.73 7.54 17.06
N ASN A 75 -2.61 8.18 16.74
CA ASN A 75 -1.55 7.58 15.91
C ASN A 75 -0.81 6.43 16.61
N SER A 76 -0.74 6.42 17.94
CA SER A 76 -0.05 5.40 18.71
C SER A 76 -0.82 4.07 18.64
N ASP A 77 -2.15 4.15 18.69
CA ASP A 77 -3.08 3.04 18.49
C ASP A 77 -2.91 2.40 17.09
N VAL A 78 -2.67 3.20 16.05
CA VAL A 78 -2.46 2.72 14.68
C VAL A 78 -1.18 1.88 14.57
N ILE A 79 -0.09 2.33 15.19
CA ILE A 79 1.19 1.60 15.18
C ILE A 79 1.06 0.28 15.96
N ALA A 80 0.39 0.31 17.12
CA ALA A 80 0.11 -0.88 17.89
C ALA A 80 -0.73 -1.89 17.07
N LEU A 81 -1.77 -1.42 16.38
CA LEU A 81 -2.59 -2.25 15.51
C LEU A 81 -1.78 -2.87 14.36
N MET A 82 -0.89 -2.12 13.71
CA MET A 82 0.00 -2.64 12.66
C MET A 82 0.92 -3.75 13.17
N LYS A 83 1.41 -3.64 14.41
CA LYS A 83 2.23 -4.68 15.05
C LYS A 83 1.41 -5.94 15.33
N ILE A 84 0.22 -5.79 15.91
CA ILE A 84 -0.71 -6.89 16.18
C ILE A 84 -1.07 -7.63 14.89
N LEU A 85 -1.41 -6.89 13.84
CA LEU A 85 -1.70 -7.44 12.52
C LEU A 85 -0.53 -8.28 11.99
N ASN A 86 0.69 -7.75 12.03
CA ASN A 86 1.88 -8.49 11.58
C ASN A 86 2.08 -9.80 12.36
N LEU A 87 1.89 -9.79 13.67
CA LEU A 87 2.03 -10.99 14.49
C LEU A 87 0.93 -12.02 14.19
N ASN A 88 -0.33 -11.59 14.21
CA ASN A 88 -1.48 -12.48 14.10
C ASN A 88 -1.67 -13.03 12.69
N CYS A 89 -1.28 -12.29 11.65
CA CYS A 89 -1.45 -12.72 10.27
C CYS A 89 -0.34 -13.66 9.80
N LEU A 90 0.71 -13.92 10.59
CA LEU A 90 1.85 -14.75 10.17
C LEU A 90 1.40 -16.14 9.71
N THR A 91 0.76 -16.89 10.60
CA THR A 91 0.31 -18.27 10.31
C THR A 91 -0.83 -18.28 9.29
N PRO A 92 -1.92 -17.49 9.45
CA PRO A 92 -3.03 -17.48 8.50
C PRO A 92 -2.61 -17.12 7.07
N PHE A 93 -1.68 -16.16 6.92
CA PHE A 93 -1.16 -15.79 5.60
C PHE A 93 -0.32 -16.91 4.98
N ARG A 94 0.57 -17.54 5.77
CA ARG A 94 1.42 -18.66 5.31
C ARG A 94 0.58 -19.83 4.83
N ASP A 95 -0.43 -20.21 5.60
CA ASP A 95 -1.30 -21.33 5.29
C ASP A 95 -2.12 -21.05 4.04
N CYS A 96 -2.72 -19.86 3.94
CA CYS A 96 -3.47 -19.42 2.76
C CYS A 96 -2.59 -19.44 1.50
N LEU A 97 -1.38 -18.88 1.56
CA LEU A 97 -0.48 -18.85 0.41
C LEU A 97 -0.01 -20.26 0.00
N SER A 98 0.20 -21.15 0.96
CA SER A 98 0.56 -22.55 0.72
C SER A 98 -0.60 -23.32 0.04
N GLU A 99 -1.82 -23.13 0.52
CA GLU A 99 -3.02 -23.72 -0.08
C GLU A 99 -3.23 -23.25 -1.52
N LEU A 100 -3.01 -21.96 -1.79
CA LEU A 100 -3.07 -21.39 -3.14
C LEU A 100 -2.05 -21.99 -4.11
N GLN A 101 -0.87 -22.42 -3.63
CA GLN A 101 0.10 -23.13 -4.45
C GLN A 101 -0.32 -24.57 -4.75
N CYS A 102 -0.90 -25.26 -3.76
CA CYS A 102 -1.29 -26.67 -3.88
C CYS A 102 -2.54 -26.91 -4.73
N SER A 103 -3.41 -25.91 -4.87
CA SER A 103 -4.79 -26.09 -5.36
C SER A 103 -4.94 -26.33 -6.87
N SER A 104 -3.91 -26.19 -7.72
CA SER A 104 -3.87 -26.83 -9.05
C SER A 104 -2.56 -26.63 -9.82
N ASN A 105 -2.19 -27.61 -10.67
CA ASN A 105 -1.05 -27.53 -11.61
C ASN A 105 -1.16 -26.37 -12.64
N SER A 106 -2.36 -25.81 -12.85
CA SER A 106 -2.59 -24.67 -13.74
C SER A 106 -2.47 -23.31 -13.04
N TYR A 107 -2.35 -23.30 -11.70
CA TYR A 107 -2.31 -22.10 -10.87
C TYR A 107 -0.88 -21.80 -10.45
N ARG A 108 -0.07 -21.32 -11.41
CA ARG A 108 1.27 -20.85 -11.10
C ARG A 108 1.18 -19.43 -10.54
N ILE A 109 1.50 -19.27 -9.25
CA ILE A 109 1.75 -17.96 -8.67
C ILE A 109 3.04 -17.42 -9.30
N VAL A 110 2.90 -16.34 -10.05
CA VAL A 110 4.00 -15.66 -10.73
C VAL A 110 4.74 -14.77 -9.74
N CYS A 111 3.98 -14.02 -8.95
CA CYS A 111 4.51 -13.06 -8.01
C CYS A 111 3.53 -12.81 -6.88
N LEU A 112 4.07 -12.55 -5.70
CA LEU A 112 3.39 -12.00 -4.55
C LEU A 112 3.73 -10.51 -4.42
N ILE A 113 2.72 -9.63 -4.41
CA ILE A 113 2.88 -8.20 -4.16
C ILE A 113 2.32 -7.88 -2.78
N THR A 114 3.17 -7.43 -1.85
CA THR A 114 2.72 -7.08 -0.49
C THR A 114 2.95 -5.62 -0.17
N ASP A 115 2.15 -5.09 0.74
CA ASP A 115 2.40 -3.78 1.32
C ASP A 115 3.75 -3.74 2.08
N GLY A 116 4.43 -2.60 2.05
CA GLY A 116 5.71 -2.40 2.74
C GLY A 116 5.66 -2.58 4.26
N ILE A 117 4.50 -2.45 4.89
CA ILE A 117 4.35 -2.62 6.34
C ILE A 117 4.21 -4.11 6.75
N TRP A 118 3.94 -5.01 5.79
CA TRP A 118 3.86 -6.45 6.07
C TRP A 118 5.25 -7.12 6.14
N HIS A 119 5.96 -6.91 7.24
CA HIS A 119 7.31 -7.41 7.45
C HIS A 119 7.39 -8.95 7.46
N ILE A 120 6.35 -9.63 7.95
CA ILE A 120 6.26 -11.10 8.00
C ILE A 120 6.31 -11.77 6.62
N THR A 121 5.96 -11.05 5.55
CA THR A 121 5.76 -11.66 4.23
C THR A 121 7.07 -12.00 3.53
N GLN A 122 8.23 -11.45 3.94
CA GLN A 122 9.51 -11.77 3.32
C GLN A 122 9.91 -13.22 3.55
N ALA A 123 9.93 -13.64 4.83
CA ALA A 123 10.35 -14.97 5.21
C ALA A 123 9.43 -16.02 4.60
N ILE A 124 8.11 -15.78 4.65
CA ILE A 124 7.10 -16.66 4.07
C ILE A 124 7.28 -16.80 2.56
N ALA A 125 7.53 -15.69 1.84
CA ALA A 125 7.77 -15.74 0.40
C ALA A 125 9.04 -16.52 0.05
N ASN A 126 10.12 -16.35 0.82
CA ASN A 126 11.36 -17.09 0.64
C ASN A 126 11.16 -18.59 0.86
N ASP A 127 10.49 -18.96 1.96
CA ASP A 127 10.23 -20.36 2.32
C ASP A 127 9.38 -21.08 1.24
N LEU A 128 8.38 -20.38 0.71
CA LEU A 128 7.50 -20.89 -0.35
C LEU A 128 8.04 -20.68 -1.77
N LYS A 129 9.26 -20.13 -1.89
CA LYS A 129 9.96 -19.86 -3.16
C LYS A 129 9.11 -19.04 -4.14
N VAL A 130 8.37 -18.06 -3.63
CA VAL A 130 7.55 -17.12 -4.42
C VAL A 130 8.30 -15.80 -4.59
N PRO A 131 8.48 -15.31 -5.82
CA PRO A 131 9.01 -13.96 -6.04
C PRO A 131 8.13 -12.91 -5.36
N ARG A 132 8.72 -12.10 -4.48
CA ARG A 132 8.02 -11.04 -3.75
C ARG A 132 8.39 -9.66 -4.29
N ILE A 133 7.39 -8.81 -4.48
CA ILE A 133 7.53 -7.40 -4.79
C ILE A 133 6.82 -6.60 -3.70
N VAL A 134 7.41 -5.50 -3.28
CA VAL A 134 6.85 -4.64 -2.22
C VAL A 134 6.27 -3.38 -2.84
N LEU A 135 5.00 -3.11 -2.55
CA LEU A 135 4.37 -1.83 -2.85
C LEU A 135 4.53 -0.91 -1.63
N ALA A 136 5.33 0.14 -1.80
CA ALA A 136 5.43 1.22 -0.82
C ALA A 136 4.46 2.34 -1.19
N THR A 137 3.47 2.60 -0.33
CA THR A 137 2.46 3.66 -0.52
C THR A 137 2.87 4.99 0.14
N SER A 138 3.94 4.98 0.92
CA SER A 138 4.53 6.16 1.55
C SER A 138 5.18 7.09 0.53
N ASN A 139 5.36 8.35 0.92
CA ASN A 139 6.08 9.32 0.08
C ASN A 139 7.56 8.92 -0.09
N ALA A 140 8.19 9.41 -1.16
CA ALA A 140 9.57 9.06 -1.50
C ALA A 140 10.58 9.37 -0.38
N SER A 141 10.37 10.45 0.40
CA SER A 141 11.24 10.79 1.52
C SER A 141 11.18 9.73 2.62
N ALA A 142 9.97 9.28 2.97
CA ALA A 142 9.77 8.24 3.98
C ALA A 142 10.43 6.91 3.54
N ILE A 143 10.32 6.55 2.26
CA ILE A 143 10.96 5.35 1.72
C ILE A 143 12.48 5.41 1.89
N LEU A 144 13.11 6.55 1.58
CA LEU A 144 14.55 6.72 1.72
C LEU A 144 15.03 6.64 3.18
N THR A 145 14.19 7.05 4.14
CA THR A 145 14.53 7.01 5.57
C THR A 145 14.22 5.66 6.23
N THR A 146 13.36 4.83 5.65
CA THR A 146 12.87 3.59 6.29
C THR A 146 13.98 2.60 6.67
N PRO A 147 14.99 2.31 5.81
CA PRO A 147 16.09 1.41 6.19
C PRO A 147 16.85 1.89 7.42
N PHE A 148 17.09 3.20 7.53
CA PHE A 148 17.80 3.81 8.65
C PHE A 148 17.02 3.74 9.97
N LEU A 149 15.69 3.80 9.89
CA LEU A 149 14.83 3.67 11.08
C LEU A 149 14.76 2.20 11.54
N GLN A 150 14.68 1.26 10.60
CA GLN A 150 14.65 -0.17 10.91
C GLN A 150 15.95 -0.66 11.56
N GLU A 151 17.11 -0.14 11.13
CA GLU A 151 18.40 -0.38 11.79
C GLU A 151 18.47 0.20 13.21
N ARG A 152 17.81 1.34 13.45
CA ARG A 152 17.74 1.95 14.79
C ARG A 152 16.79 1.21 15.72
N ASP A 153 15.64 0.76 15.25
CA ASP A 153 14.71 -0.04 16.08
C ASP A 153 15.33 -1.38 16.50
N SER A 154 16.25 -1.92 15.70
CA SER A 154 17.04 -3.11 16.04
C SER A 154 18.09 -2.85 17.15
N GLN A 155 18.42 -1.58 17.42
CA GLN A 155 19.43 -1.17 18.41
C GLN A 155 18.87 -0.35 19.58
N VAL A 156 17.60 0.06 19.55
CA VAL A 156 16.99 0.94 20.54
C VAL A 156 15.68 0.35 21.05
N GLU A 157 15.77 -0.73 21.83
CA GLU A 157 14.66 -1.13 22.71
C GLU A 157 14.64 -0.34 24.02
N ASN A 158 15.56 0.61 24.22
CA ASN A 158 15.50 1.53 25.35
C ASN A 158 16.02 2.92 24.96
N ARG A 159 15.07 3.84 24.79
CA ARG A 159 15.15 5.33 24.86
C ARG A 159 14.29 5.95 23.75
N VAL A 160 13.00 6.00 24.00
CA VAL A 160 12.18 7.08 23.43
C VAL A 160 12.31 8.24 24.41
N PRO A 161 12.93 9.38 24.06
CA PRO A 161 12.73 10.59 24.83
C PRO A 161 11.24 10.93 24.72
N ASP A 162 10.58 11.12 25.86
CA ASP A 162 9.21 11.65 25.89
C ASP A 162 9.18 12.92 25.03
N VAL A 163 8.59 12.82 23.85
CA VAL A 163 8.25 13.99 23.07
C VAL A 163 7.12 14.64 23.86
N PRO A 164 7.30 15.88 24.36
CA PRO A 164 6.25 16.53 25.11
C PRO A 164 4.98 16.56 24.25
N PRO A 165 3.78 16.38 24.84
CA PRO A 165 2.54 16.50 24.11
C PRO A 165 2.57 17.79 23.30
N CYS A 166 2.24 17.69 22.01
CA CYS A 166 2.08 18.87 21.16
C CYS A 166 0.82 19.60 21.63
N GLU A 167 0.94 20.39 22.70
CA GLU A 167 -0.09 21.31 23.12
C GLU A 167 -0.12 22.45 22.11
N SER A 168 -1.04 22.34 21.16
CA SER A 168 -1.45 23.49 20.35
C SER A 168 -2.96 23.69 20.48
N GLU A 169 -3.40 24.13 21.65
CA GLU A 169 -4.64 24.91 21.75
C GLU A 169 -4.37 26.39 21.46
N ASN A 170 -3.66 26.67 20.36
CA ASN A 170 -3.65 28.03 19.84
C ASN A 170 -4.99 28.24 19.13
N LYS A 171 -5.91 28.94 19.80
CA LYS A 171 -7.13 29.46 19.17
C LYS A 171 -6.73 30.31 17.97
N ILE A 172 -6.92 29.76 16.76
CA ILE A 172 -6.67 30.49 15.52
C ILE A 172 -7.75 31.57 15.38
N GLU A 173 -7.32 32.83 15.31
CA GLU A 173 -8.26 33.94 15.18
C GLU A 173 -8.82 34.01 13.75
N ARG A 174 -10.10 34.41 13.64
CA ARG A 174 -10.79 34.55 12.35
C ARG A 174 -10.04 35.46 11.36
N GLY A 175 -9.37 36.50 11.85
CA GLY A 175 -8.57 37.41 11.03
C GLY A 175 -7.33 36.75 10.40
N GLU A 176 -6.69 35.83 11.13
CA GLU A 176 -5.56 35.07 10.60
C GLU A 176 -5.99 34.11 9.50
N ILE A 177 -7.13 33.44 9.69
CA ILE A 177 -7.76 32.58 8.68
C ILE A 177 -8.09 33.39 7.43
N GLU A 178 -8.75 34.56 7.59
CA GLU A 178 -9.10 35.41 6.45
C GLU A 178 -7.85 35.86 5.67
N ARG A 179 -6.79 36.29 6.37
CA ARG A 179 -5.53 36.70 5.74
C ARG A 179 -4.87 35.54 4.99
N ALA A 180 -4.83 34.35 5.60
CA ALA A 180 -4.28 33.15 4.97
C ALA A 180 -5.05 32.77 3.70
N ILE A 181 -6.40 32.78 3.76
CA ILE A 181 -7.26 32.51 2.60
C ILE A 181 -7.03 33.55 1.51
N ARG A 182 -7.01 34.86 1.83
CA ARG A 182 -6.78 35.91 0.83
C ARG A 182 -5.41 35.79 0.16
N ARG A 183 -4.36 35.50 0.94
CA ARG A 183 -2.99 35.26 0.43
C ARG A 183 -2.95 34.08 -0.53
N LEU A 184 -3.66 32.99 -0.22
CA LEU A 184 -3.74 31.81 -1.08
C LEU A 184 -4.60 32.03 -2.33
N MET A 185 -5.74 32.72 -2.21
CA MET A 185 -6.70 32.87 -3.31
C MET A 185 -6.30 33.96 -4.30
N VAL A 186 -5.95 35.15 -3.79
CA VAL A 186 -5.74 36.36 -4.61
C VAL A 186 -4.28 36.81 -4.59
N GLY A 187 -3.52 36.49 -3.54
CA GLY A 187 -2.12 36.88 -3.40
C GLY A 187 -1.19 36.25 -4.45
N GLY A 188 -0.08 36.93 -4.75
CA GLY A 188 0.91 36.48 -5.75
C GLY A 188 1.52 35.13 -5.41
N GLU A 189 1.75 34.83 -4.13
CA GLU A 189 2.25 33.52 -3.70
C GLU A 189 1.29 32.37 -4.03
N GLY A 190 -0.02 32.60 -3.85
CA GLY A 190 -1.04 31.63 -4.23
C GLY A 190 -1.07 31.38 -5.73
N GLN A 191 -0.86 32.43 -6.53
CA GLN A 191 -0.74 32.31 -8.00
C GLN A 191 0.50 31.49 -8.39
N GLU A 192 1.64 31.76 -7.75
CA GLU A 192 2.88 31.02 -7.99
C GLU A 192 2.72 29.54 -7.59
N MET A 193 2.11 29.26 -6.44
CA MET A 193 1.81 27.89 -6.00
C MET A 193 0.94 27.15 -7.02
N ARG A 194 -0.12 27.78 -7.54
CA ARG A 194 -0.96 27.21 -8.60
C ARG A 194 -0.19 26.99 -9.90
N HIS A 195 0.68 27.92 -10.28
CA HIS A 195 1.53 27.77 -11.47
C HIS A 195 2.48 26.57 -11.33
N ARG A 196 3.15 26.43 -10.18
CA ARG A 196 4.03 25.28 -9.88
C ARG A 196 3.27 23.96 -9.90
N ILE A 197 2.07 23.90 -9.29
CA ILE A 197 1.21 22.72 -9.34
C ILE A 197 0.79 22.37 -10.77
N LYS A 198 0.48 23.37 -11.61
CA LYS A 198 0.14 23.16 -13.03
C LYS A 198 1.33 22.56 -13.79
N LEU A 199 2.53 23.11 -13.62
CA LEU A 199 3.74 22.56 -14.23
C LEU A 199 4.00 21.12 -13.76
N LEU A 200 3.80 20.85 -12.48
CA LEU A 200 3.93 19.50 -11.92
C LEU A 200 2.90 18.55 -12.55
N LYS A 201 1.65 18.97 -12.68
CA LYS A 201 0.58 18.20 -13.36
C LYS A 201 0.96 17.89 -14.80
N ASP A 202 1.49 18.85 -15.54
CA ASP A 202 1.90 18.65 -16.94
C ASP A 202 3.07 17.65 -17.05
N LYS A 203 4.07 17.75 -16.15
CA LYS A 203 5.16 16.76 -16.06
C LYS A 203 4.64 15.36 -15.71
N LEU A 204 3.74 15.25 -14.74
CA LEU A 204 3.12 13.96 -14.37
C LEU A 204 2.38 13.34 -15.56
N ASN A 205 1.62 14.14 -16.31
CA ASN A 205 0.93 13.66 -17.51
C ASN A 205 1.91 13.14 -18.57
N LEU A 206 3.09 13.74 -18.72
CA LEU A 206 4.13 13.22 -19.63
C LEU A 206 4.69 11.88 -19.16
N CYS A 207 4.92 11.70 -17.86
CA CYS A 207 5.42 10.45 -17.30
C CYS A 207 4.43 9.28 -17.45
N LEU A 208 3.13 9.54 -17.40
CA LEU A 208 2.06 8.53 -17.42
C LEU A 208 1.60 8.13 -18.84
N LYS A 209 1.86 8.97 -19.85
CA LYS A 209 1.50 8.67 -21.25
C LYS A 209 2.30 7.47 -21.79
N PRO A 210 1.78 6.74 -22.81
CA PRO A 210 2.54 5.70 -23.49
C PRO A 210 3.93 6.21 -23.91
N GLY A 211 4.97 5.48 -23.54
CA GLY A 211 6.38 5.86 -23.77
C GLY A 211 7.00 6.79 -22.71
N GLY A 212 6.20 7.32 -21.77
CA GLY A 212 6.65 8.05 -20.59
C GLY A 212 7.41 7.17 -19.59
N SER A 213 8.13 7.79 -18.66
CA SER A 213 9.01 7.06 -17.72
C SER A 213 8.25 6.11 -16.81
N SER A 214 7.18 6.56 -16.15
CA SER A 214 6.36 5.71 -15.28
C SER A 214 5.66 4.60 -16.06
N TYR A 215 5.21 4.88 -17.29
CA TYR A 215 4.63 3.87 -18.17
C TYR A 215 5.65 2.77 -18.50
N LYS A 216 6.87 3.16 -18.89
CA LYS A 216 7.97 2.23 -19.17
C LYS A 216 8.37 1.43 -17.93
N SER A 217 8.43 2.05 -16.75
CA SER A 217 8.73 1.33 -15.50
C SER A 217 7.70 0.23 -15.22
N LEU A 218 6.42 0.49 -15.51
CA LEU A 218 5.37 -0.51 -15.35
C LEU A 218 5.47 -1.63 -16.39
N ASP A 219 5.80 -1.31 -17.64
CA ASP A 219 6.06 -2.34 -18.66
C ASP A 219 7.26 -3.21 -18.28
N ASN A 220 8.33 -2.61 -17.78
CA ASN A 220 9.50 -3.34 -17.28
C ASN A 220 9.14 -4.25 -16.11
N LEU A 221 8.27 -3.80 -15.20
CA LEU A 221 7.76 -4.62 -14.10
C LEU A 221 7.01 -5.85 -14.64
N VAL A 222 6.14 -5.66 -15.64
CA VAL A 222 5.42 -6.77 -16.28
C VAL A 222 6.40 -7.72 -16.96
N THR A 223 7.41 -7.21 -17.68
CA THR A 223 8.46 -8.05 -18.29
C THR A 223 9.23 -8.85 -17.25
N TYR A 224 9.60 -8.24 -16.12
CA TYR A 224 10.25 -8.93 -15.01
C TYR A 224 9.38 -10.03 -14.39
N MET A 225 8.06 -9.83 -14.31
CA MET A 225 7.14 -10.87 -13.84
C MET A 225 7.00 -12.03 -14.84
N LEU A 226 7.26 -11.79 -16.13
CA LEU A 226 7.12 -12.80 -17.19
C LEU A 226 8.40 -13.58 -17.47
N SER A 227 9.56 -13.11 -17.00
CA SER A 227 10.85 -13.80 -17.11
C SER A 227 10.98 -14.93 -16.10
#